data_AF-A0A0V0T2B8-F1
#
_entry.id   AF-A0A0V0T2B8-F1
#
_cell.length_a   1.000
_cell.length_b   1.000
_cell.length_c   1.000
_cell.angle_alpha   90.00
_cell.angle_beta   90.00
_cell.angle_gamma   90.00
#
_symmetry.space_group_name_H-M   'P 1'
#
loop_
_entity.id
_entity.type
_entity.pdbx_description
1 polymer ?
#
loop_
_entity_poly.entity_id
_entity_poly.type
_entity_poly.pdbx_seq_one_letter_code
_entity_poly.pdbx_strand_id
1 'polypeptide(L)'
;LIPAIQGNFPNTPVQGCFFHFCQAVLRQVGRLGLRNDYINNQEIRKKVKMLMALAFLPVNLVPAGFEILNVGASGQMEALFQY
;
A
#
# COMPACT_ATOMS: atom_id res chain seq x y z
N LEU A 1 -7.16 -14.68 -12.78
CA LEU A 1 -5.87 -14.44 -13.46
C LEU A 1 -4.75 -15.30 -12.89
N ILE A 2 -4.40 -15.17 -11.60
CA ILE A 2 -3.31 -15.97 -10.98
C ILE A 2 -3.50 -17.50 -11.16
N PRO A 3 -4.68 -18.09 -10.89
CA PRO A 3 -4.87 -19.53 -11.09
C PRO A 3 -4.72 -19.98 -12.55
N ALA A 4 -5.11 -19.13 -13.51
CA ALA A 4 -4.99 -19.43 -14.93
C ALA A 4 -3.52 -19.40 -15.39
N ILE A 5 -2.71 -18.47 -14.87
CA ILE A 5 -1.27 -18.40 -15.14
C ILE A 5 -0.58 -19.63 -14.55
N GLN A 6 -0.89 -19.98 -13.30
CA GLN A 6 -0.32 -21.17 -12.65
C GLN A 6 -0.68 -22.48 -13.37
N GLY A 7 -1.90 -22.59 -13.91
CA GLY A 7 -2.33 -23.77 -14.65
C GLY A 7 -1.70 -23.93 -16.04
N ASN A 8 -1.46 -22.84 -16.77
CA ASN A 8 -0.90 -22.90 -18.13
C ASN A 8 0.62 -22.74 -18.17
N PHE A 9 1.21 -22.06 -17.17
CA PHE A 9 2.63 -21.76 -17.08
C PHE A 9 3.16 -22.07 -15.66
N PRO A 10 3.22 -23.36 -15.27
CA PRO A 10 3.49 -23.77 -13.89
C PRO A 10 4.87 -23.35 -13.36
N ASN A 11 5.83 -23.11 -14.26
CA ASN A 11 7.19 -22.68 -13.91
C ASN A 11 7.38 -21.16 -13.94
N THR A 12 6.34 -20.39 -14.31
CA THR A 12 6.44 -18.93 -14.35
C THR A 12 6.23 -18.36 -12.95
N PRO A 13 7.21 -17.63 -12.39
CA PRO A 13 7.02 -16.98 -11.10
C PRO A 13 5.97 -15.88 -11.24
N VAL A 14 4.93 -15.95 -10.41
CA VAL A 14 3.93 -14.89 -10.30
C VAL A 14 4.39 -13.89 -9.25
N GLN A 15 4.60 -12.64 -9.65
CA GLN A 15 5.01 -11.57 -8.75
C GLN A 15 4.06 -10.37 -8.88
N GLY A 16 3.87 -9.67 -7.76
CA GLY A 16 3.18 -8.39 -7.76
C GLY A 16 3.99 -7.31 -8.50
N CYS A 17 3.31 -6.36 -9.12
CA CYS A 17 3.95 -5.22 -9.77
C CYS A 17 3.91 -4.00 -8.85
N PHE A 18 5.08 -3.49 -8.45
CA PHE A 18 5.20 -2.33 -7.56
C PHE A 18 4.46 -1.09 -8.11
N PHE A 19 4.53 -0.86 -9.42
CA PHE A 19 3.82 0.25 -10.06
C PHE A 19 2.30 0.17 -9.86
N HIS A 20 1.70 -1.01 -10.11
CA HIS A 20 0.27 -1.22 -9.92
C HIS A 20 -0.13 -1.17 -8.44
N PHE A 21 0.73 -1.63 -7.54
CA PHE A 21 0.53 -1.48 -6.10
C PHE A 21 0.50 -0.01 -5.69
N CYS A 22 1.48 0.80 -6.09
CA CYS A 22 1.49 2.24 -5.84
C CYS A 22 0.26 2.95 -6.41
N GLN A 23 -0.17 2.57 -7.62
CA GLN A 23 -1.42 3.08 -8.19
C GLN A 23 -2.64 2.74 -7.35
N ALA A 24 -2.75 1.50 -6.85
CA ALA A 24 -3.86 1.09 -5.98
C ALA A 24 -3.88 1.89 -4.67
N VAL A 25 -2.72 2.12 -4.04
CA VAL A 25 -2.60 2.98 -2.85
C VAL A 25 -3.08 4.40 -3.15
N LEU A 26 -2.64 5.01 -4.26
CA LEU A 26 -3.08 6.37 -4.64
C LEU A 26 -4.58 6.45 -4.94
N ARG A 27 -5.17 5.41 -5.55
CA ARG A 27 -6.63 5.32 -5.75
C ARG A 27 -7.37 5.26 -4.42
N GLN A 28 -6.85 4.51 -3.44
CA GLN A 28 -7.42 4.45 -2.10
C GLN A 28 -7.34 5.80 -1.37
N VAL A 29 -6.20 6.49 -1.45
CA VAL A 29 -6.05 7.87 -0.93
C VAL A 29 -7.12 8.79 -1.51
N GLY A 30 -7.37 8.72 -2.83
CA GLY A 30 -8.45 9.46 -3.46
C GLY A 30 -9.84 9.07 -2.97
N ARG A 31 -10.12 7.76 -2.84
CA ARG A 31 -11.41 7.23 -2.36
C ARG A 31 -11.73 7.67 -0.94
N LEU A 32 -10.72 7.84 -0.09
CA LEU A 32 -10.87 8.28 1.30
C LEU A 32 -10.96 9.81 1.46
N GLY A 33 -10.94 10.58 0.36
CA GLY A 33 -11.01 12.05 0.41
C GLY A 33 -9.67 12.74 0.70
N LEU A 34 -8.59 11.98 0.88
CA LEU A 34 -7.26 12.47 1.28
C LEU A 34 -6.44 13.04 0.11
N ARG A 35 -7.03 13.23 -1.09
CA ARG A 35 -6.29 13.70 -2.27
C ARG A 35 -5.68 15.09 -2.05
N ASN A 36 -6.45 16.04 -1.50
CA ASN A 36 -5.95 17.39 -1.24
C ASN A 36 -4.86 17.37 -0.17
N ASP A 37 -5.03 16.57 0.87
CA ASP A 37 -4.03 16.41 1.92
C ASP A 37 -2.74 15.80 1.39
N TYR A 38 -2.82 14.78 0.53
CA TYR A 38 -1.64 14.22 -0.12
C TYR A 38 -0.87 15.25 -0.98
N ILE A 39 -1.59 16.18 -1.61
CA ILE A 39 -1.00 17.25 -2.44
C ILE A 39 -0.43 18.38 -1.58
N ASN A 40 -1.04 18.73 -0.45
CA ASN A 40 -0.68 19.95 0.29
C ASN A 40 0.01 19.69 1.64
N ASN A 41 -0.10 18.49 2.20
CA ASN A 41 0.46 18.10 3.48
C ASN A 41 1.63 17.10 3.29
N GLN A 42 2.84 17.56 3.60
CA GLN A 42 4.06 16.76 3.43
C GLN A 42 4.09 15.53 4.34
N GLU A 43 3.56 15.62 5.56
CA GLU A 43 3.54 14.51 6.52
C GLU A 43 2.63 13.39 6.02
N ILE A 44 1.44 13.74 5.51
CA ILE A 44 0.51 12.76 4.92
C ILE A 44 1.12 12.13 3.67
N ARG A 45 1.72 12.94 2.78
CA ARG A 45 2.43 12.43 1.61
C ARG A 45 3.55 11.47 1.99
N LYS A 46 4.32 11.79 3.02
CA LYS A 46 5.41 10.95 3.53
C LYS A 46 4.86 9.62 4.06
N LYS A 47 3.81 9.64 4.89
CA LYS A 47 3.17 8.42 5.39
C LYS A 47 2.63 7.52 4.26
N VAL A 48 1.99 8.10 3.24
CA VAL A 48 1.53 7.36 2.05
C VAL A 48 2.70 6.72 1.29
N LYS A 49 3.82 7.43 1.13
CA LYS A 49 5.02 6.86 0.50
C LYS A 49 5.67 5.77 1.35
N MET A 50 5.66 5.90 2.68
CA MET A 50 6.14 4.85 3.58
C MET A 50 5.26 3.60 3.50
N LEU A 51 3.93 3.76 3.38
CA LEU A 51 3.01 2.65 3.12
C LEU A 51 3.39 1.91 1.83
N MET A 52 3.69 2.62 0.75
CA MET A 52 4.18 2.01 -0.49
C MET A 52 5.51 1.29 -0.28
N ALA A 53 6.40 1.82 0.55
CA ALA A 53 7.69 1.22 0.83
C ALA A 53 7.60 -0.09 1.64
N LEU A 54 6.47 -0.39 2.29
CA LEU A 54 6.27 -1.69 2.96
C LEU A 54 6.40 -2.88 2.01
N ALA A 55 6.20 -2.68 0.70
CA ALA A 55 6.42 -3.71 -0.31
C ALA A 55 7.87 -4.24 -0.37
N PHE A 56 8.83 -3.50 0.22
CA PHE A 56 10.24 -3.89 0.27
C PHE A 56 10.65 -4.51 1.62
N LEU A 57 9.73 -4.62 2.58
CA LEU A 57 10.01 -5.31 3.83
C LEU A 57 9.96 -6.84 3.65
N PRO A 58 10.75 -7.58 4.44
CA PRO A 58 10.48 -9.00 4.67
C PRO A 58 9.04 -9.21 5.11
N VAL A 59 8.37 -10.23 4.56
CA VAL A 59 6.93 -10.48 4.77
C VAL A 59 6.56 -10.55 6.26
N ASN A 60 7.44 -11.13 7.09
CA ASN A 60 7.21 -11.25 8.53
C ASN A 60 7.27 -9.90 9.29
N LEU A 61 7.81 -8.84 8.68
CA LEU A 61 7.89 -7.50 9.26
C LEU A 61 6.78 -6.57 8.74
N VAL A 62 6.04 -6.97 7.71
CA VAL A 62 4.98 -6.14 7.12
C VAL A 62 3.91 -5.75 8.16
N PRO A 63 3.36 -6.66 8.99
CA PRO A 63 2.38 -6.29 10.01
C PRO A 63 2.90 -5.22 10.99
N ALA A 64 4.14 -5.37 11.46
CA ALA A 64 4.77 -4.39 12.34
C ALA A 64 4.97 -3.03 11.64
N GLY A 65 5.29 -3.04 10.35
CA GLY A 65 5.36 -1.83 9.53
C GLY A 65 4.02 -1.08 9.45
N PHE A 66 2.90 -1.81 9.29
CA PHE A 66 1.57 -1.22 9.34
C PHE A 66 1.26 -0.58 10.70
N GLU A 67 1.54 -1.30 11.79
CA GLU A 67 1.33 -0.78 13.16
C GLU A 67 2.10 0.52 13.40
N ILE A 68 3.39 0.55 13.04
CA ILE A 68 4.24 1.74 13.20
C ILE A 68 3.69 2.93 12.40
N LEU A 69 3.23 2.72 11.17
CA LEU A 69 2.68 3.80 10.35
C LEU A 69 1.32 4.30 10.85
N ASN A 70 0.54 3.40 11.46
CA ASN A 70 -0.75 3.74 12.04
C ASN A 70 -0.62 4.58 13.32
N VAL A 71 0.53 4.54 14.01
CA VAL A 71 0.76 5.41 15.18
C VAL A 71 0.56 6.89 14.81
N GLY A 72 -0.35 7.54 15.54
CA GLY A 72 -0.71 8.94 15.31
C GLY A 72 -1.46 9.21 14.01
N ALA A 73 -1.91 8.18 13.29
CA ALA A 73 -2.93 8.34 12.26
C ALA A 73 -4.30 8.55 12.95
N SER A 74 -5.15 9.38 12.37
CA SER A 74 -6.50 9.62 12.85
C SER A 74 -7.45 9.86 11.68
N GLY A 75 -8.74 9.60 11.92
CA GLY A 75 -9.79 9.80 10.92
C GLY A 75 -9.55 8.98 9.65
N GLN A 76 -9.67 9.63 8.49
CA GLN A 76 -9.53 8.97 7.19
C GLN A 76 -8.13 8.37 6.96
N MET A 77 -7.10 8.89 7.63
CA MET A 77 -5.72 8.40 7.51
C MET A 77 -5.55 7.01 8.16
N GLU A 78 -6.24 6.74 9.26
CA GLU A 78 -6.23 5.42 9.91
C GLU A 78 -6.79 4.34 8.97
N ALA A 79 -7.83 4.68 8.21
CA ALA A 79 -8.44 3.80 7.22
C ALA A 79 -7.49 3.40 6.06
N LEU A 80 -6.34 4.06 5.89
CA LEU A 80 -5.31 3.63 4.93
C LEU A 80 -4.46 2.47 5.45
N PHE A 81 -4.39 2.27 6.76
CA PHE A 81 -3.53 1.28 7.40
C PHE A 81 -4.27 0.05 7.92
N GLN A 82 -5.60 0.04 7.81
CA GLN A 82 -6.39 -1.15 8.08
C GLN A 82 -6.26 -2.13 6.91
N TYR A 83 -5.66 -3.28 7.17
CA TYR A 83 -5.48 -4.39 6.24
C TYR A 83 -6.29 -5.61 6.66
#